data_AF-A0A1E3AE73-F1
#
_entry.id   AF-A0A1E3AE73-F1
#
_cell.length_a   1.000
_cell.length_b   1.000
_cell.length_c   1.000
_cell.angle_alpha   90.00
_cell.angle_beta   90.00
_cell.angle_gamma   90.00
#
_symmetry.space_group_name_H-M   'P 1'
#
loop_
_entity.id
_entity.type
_entity.pdbx_description
1 polymer ?
#
loop_
_entity_poly.entity_id
_entity_poly.type
_entity_poly.pdbx_seq_one_letter_code
_entity_poly.pdbx_strand_id
1 'polypeptide(L)'
;MLRKDQTGEFDYSGGFCIQLFTRTQGAVIFYSLRRDGEAENPFLRYNKENGIQLQQPFLDTKKATEVKYFLKAYAVCPGMENSDLLERSFVITQKPSCRTLVTPLLTSGGLEVENAYRIRDYDNDNMFLFNGKNAALLYDTGFFAQGGDLRKEVLAVIGENKPLYVVLSHNGPDHIQMAWQFVNKPHTRIYINSRDRYMLEKHIREKLELADNEETKKFLAQFIFNVKEGDIFDIGDRQFRAFEVPGHTFGCVALLDPGYGDLLAGDCIGANIALNRGSLWMWNIVPRVPLNDYLSILYIFREKLKAYHVKEIYGGHYNRPMKGEHFQTYLDNLQIAVERLIDFGITDTEIADGYPPFAYVARCQTGNQFTNPYYAAIVTSEDLMFEPEYLNGNEEKNAELCYLKVSIPGEDENLLITQQESGLGISMNFIYHDVSPSPDEILYSARSRIEEPHYRVAVSEETEKIQLLPITGSHFSFLYIDGERAASDYIHEIELNGKGRDVEIKVISEDKTEQRVYRLSIIQEERG
;
A
#
# COMPACT_ATOMS: atom_id res chain seq x y z
N MET A 1 -24.29 11.18 -9.63
CA MET A 1 -23.97 11.92 -8.39
C MET A 1 -22.53 12.35 -8.47
N LEU A 2 -22.23 13.62 -8.18
CA LEU A 2 -20.87 14.00 -7.81
C LEU A 2 -20.62 13.39 -6.43
N ARG A 3 -19.73 12.41 -6.32
CA ARG A 3 -19.31 11.92 -4.99
C ARG A 3 -18.44 13.01 -4.39
N LYS A 4 -19.03 13.82 -3.50
CA LYS A 4 -18.28 14.70 -2.61
C LYS A 4 -17.31 13.84 -1.78
N ASP A 5 -16.18 14.40 -1.39
CA ASP A 5 -15.40 13.79 -0.32
C ASP A 5 -16.28 13.67 0.96
N GLN A 6 -15.84 12.90 1.95
CA GLN A 6 -16.62 12.76 3.20
C GLN A 6 -16.82 14.10 3.93
N THR A 7 -15.99 15.11 3.65
CA THR A 7 -16.06 16.45 4.22
C THR A 7 -16.98 17.41 3.46
N GLY A 8 -17.53 17.01 2.31
CA GLY A 8 -18.39 17.84 1.48
C GLY A 8 -17.64 18.84 0.58
N GLU A 9 -16.31 18.81 0.57
CA GLU A 9 -15.41 19.64 -0.23
C GLU A 9 -14.95 18.86 -1.49
N PHE A 10 -14.39 19.58 -2.46
CA PHE A 10 -13.79 19.02 -3.68
C PHE A 10 -12.30 19.35 -3.67
N ASP A 11 -11.60 18.89 -2.64
CA ASP A 11 -10.20 19.21 -2.41
C ASP A 11 -9.29 18.12 -3.00
N TYR A 12 -8.90 18.26 -4.26
CA TYR A 12 -7.96 17.33 -4.89
C TYR A 12 -7.10 18.04 -5.94
N SER A 13 -5.84 17.64 -6.06
CA SER A 13 -4.95 17.87 -7.21
C SER A 13 -5.13 16.85 -8.34
N GLY A 14 -5.92 15.79 -8.12
CA GLY A 14 -6.18 14.72 -9.08
C GLY A 14 -7.32 15.04 -10.07
N GLY A 15 -7.35 14.31 -11.19
CA GLY A 15 -8.43 14.44 -12.18
C GLY A 15 -9.81 14.22 -11.57
N PHE A 16 -10.74 15.14 -11.80
CA PHE A 16 -12.14 14.98 -11.37
C PHE A 16 -12.94 14.25 -12.44
N CYS A 17 -13.81 13.35 -12.01
CA CYS A 17 -14.71 12.66 -12.91
C CYS A 17 -16.15 12.67 -12.39
N ILE A 18 -17.12 13.00 -13.26
CA ILE A 18 -18.54 12.90 -12.95
C ILE A 18 -19.07 11.54 -13.35
N GLN A 19 -19.80 10.92 -12.42
CA GLN A 19 -20.57 9.72 -12.70
C GLN A 19 -22.07 9.99 -12.74
N LEU A 20 -22.68 9.46 -13.80
CA LEU A 20 -24.12 9.50 -14.02
C LEU A 20 -24.67 8.08 -13.91
N PHE A 21 -25.77 7.93 -13.19
CA PHE A 21 -26.39 6.64 -12.95
C PHE A 21 -27.86 6.73 -13.31
N THR A 22 -28.39 5.65 -13.86
CA THR A 22 -29.82 5.44 -14.07
C THR A 22 -30.21 4.11 -13.43
N ARG A 23 -31.42 4.06 -12.85
CA ARG A 23 -31.97 2.82 -12.27
C ARG A 23 -32.60 1.91 -13.32
N THR A 24 -32.87 2.43 -14.52
CA THR A 24 -33.50 1.69 -15.62
C THR A 24 -32.46 0.83 -16.32
N GLN A 25 -32.60 -0.49 -16.23
CA GLN A 25 -31.72 -1.43 -16.92
C GLN A 25 -31.82 -1.25 -18.44
N GLY A 26 -30.67 -1.26 -19.12
CA GLY A 26 -30.61 -1.06 -20.58
C GLY A 26 -30.73 0.40 -21.05
N ALA A 27 -30.98 1.35 -20.16
CA ALA A 27 -31.02 2.76 -20.51
C ALA A 27 -29.62 3.33 -20.80
N VAL A 28 -29.54 4.20 -21.81
CA VAL A 28 -28.34 4.93 -22.21
C VAL A 28 -28.47 6.39 -21.76
N ILE A 29 -27.43 6.92 -21.12
CA ILE A 29 -27.41 8.31 -20.67
C ILE A 29 -26.74 9.17 -21.74
N PHE A 30 -27.30 10.35 -22.00
CA PHE A 30 -26.71 11.42 -22.78
C PHE A 30 -26.46 12.62 -21.88
N TYR A 31 -25.34 13.33 -22.08
CA TYR A 31 -24.97 14.49 -21.27
C TYR A 31 -24.38 15.63 -22.11
N SER A 32 -24.53 16.85 -21.62
CA SER A 32 -23.79 18.04 -22.08
C SER A 32 -23.17 18.69 -20.84
N LEU A 33 -21.87 18.99 -20.93
CA LEU A 33 -21.12 19.63 -19.87
C LEU A 33 -20.40 20.85 -20.45
N ARG A 34 -20.48 22.00 -19.79
CA ARG A 34 -19.70 23.19 -20.17
C ARG A 34 -19.14 23.90 -18.94
N ARG A 35 -18.09 24.71 -19.15
CA ARG A 35 -17.64 25.67 -18.14
C ARG A 35 -18.43 26.96 -18.20
N ASP A 36 -18.39 27.70 -17.11
CA ASP A 36 -18.89 29.06 -17.09
C ASP A 36 -18.11 29.93 -18.09
N GLY A 37 -18.83 30.76 -18.85
CA GLY A 37 -18.27 31.54 -19.95
C GLY A 37 -18.04 30.78 -21.28
N GLU A 38 -18.15 29.45 -21.32
CA GLU A 38 -18.09 28.67 -22.56
C GLU A 38 -19.47 28.46 -23.19
N ALA A 39 -19.51 28.24 -24.50
CA ALA A 39 -20.72 27.89 -25.25
C ALA A 39 -21.27 26.51 -24.82
N GLU A 40 -22.55 26.25 -25.10
CA GLU A 40 -23.14 24.93 -24.83
C GLU A 40 -22.53 23.87 -25.75
N ASN A 41 -22.13 22.74 -25.15
CA ASN A 41 -21.67 21.58 -25.88
C ASN A 41 -22.86 20.71 -26.34
N PRO A 42 -22.75 20.02 -27.48
CA PRO A 42 -23.76 19.04 -27.88
C PRO A 42 -23.86 17.90 -26.87
N PHE A 43 -24.99 17.19 -26.87
CA PHE A 43 -25.15 15.99 -26.04
C PHE A 43 -24.27 14.86 -26.57
N LEU A 44 -23.44 14.31 -25.67
CA LEU A 44 -22.60 13.15 -25.90
C LEU A 44 -23.19 11.93 -25.20
N ARG A 45 -22.99 10.75 -25.78
CA ARG A 45 -23.33 9.48 -25.13
C ARG A 45 -22.38 9.26 -23.95
N TYR A 46 -22.92 9.04 -22.76
CA TYR A 46 -22.15 8.77 -21.56
C TYR A 46 -21.52 7.36 -21.61
N ASN A 47 -20.22 7.27 -21.34
CA ASN A 47 -19.52 6.00 -21.12
C ASN A 47 -19.27 5.82 -19.62
N LYS A 48 -19.90 4.80 -19.03
CA LYS A 48 -19.78 4.47 -17.60
C LYS A 48 -18.37 4.03 -17.17
N GLU A 49 -17.56 3.52 -18.10
CA GLU A 49 -16.19 3.02 -17.84
C GLU A 49 -15.18 4.16 -17.73
N ASN A 50 -15.44 5.29 -18.38
CA ASN A 50 -14.54 6.45 -18.36
C ASN A 50 -15.06 7.60 -17.50
N GLY A 51 -16.39 7.67 -17.34
CA GLY A 51 -17.09 8.81 -16.77
C GLY A 51 -16.87 10.12 -17.55
N ILE A 52 -17.17 11.27 -16.93
CA ILE A 52 -16.95 12.59 -17.56
C ILE A 52 -15.78 13.27 -16.86
N GLN A 53 -14.63 13.33 -17.52
CA GLN A 53 -13.42 13.98 -17.00
C GLN A 53 -13.60 15.50 -17.01
N LEU A 54 -13.15 16.15 -15.93
CA LEU A 54 -13.21 17.60 -15.78
C LEU A 54 -11.80 18.16 -15.79
N GLN A 55 -11.65 19.31 -16.45
CA GLN A 55 -10.43 20.06 -16.34
C GLN A 55 -10.36 20.70 -14.95
N GLN A 56 -9.23 20.56 -14.28
CA GLN A 56 -9.02 21.22 -13.00
C GLN A 56 -8.88 22.74 -13.20
N PRO A 57 -9.18 23.55 -12.17
CA PRO A 57 -8.62 24.89 -12.05
C PRO A 57 -7.09 24.86 -12.22
N PHE A 58 -6.44 26.00 -12.42
CA PHE A 58 -4.97 26.04 -12.43
C PHE A 58 -4.45 26.12 -10.99
N LEU A 59 -3.33 25.47 -10.68
CA LEU A 59 -2.70 25.57 -9.37
C LEU A 59 -2.04 26.94 -9.20
N ASP A 60 -2.39 27.67 -8.14
CA ASP A 60 -1.77 28.91 -7.71
C ASP A 60 -1.06 28.69 -6.37
N THR A 61 0.02 29.43 -6.10
CA THR A 61 0.81 29.22 -4.89
C THR A 61 0.19 29.88 -3.65
N LYS A 62 -0.61 30.94 -3.80
CA LYS A 62 -1.08 31.78 -2.68
C LYS A 62 -2.59 31.88 -2.56
N LYS A 63 -3.35 31.76 -3.65
CA LYS A 63 -4.81 31.89 -3.64
C LYS A 63 -5.49 30.64 -4.17
N ALA A 64 -6.72 30.39 -3.72
CA ALA A 64 -7.54 29.36 -4.32
C ALA A 64 -7.98 29.79 -5.72
N THR A 65 -8.18 28.82 -6.60
CA THR A 65 -8.68 29.01 -7.95
C THR A 65 -9.94 28.17 -8.15
N GLU A 66 -10.86 28.64 -8.98
CA GLU A 66 -12.17 28.02 -9.12
C GLU A 66 -12.57 27.90 -10.59
N VAL A 67 -13.27 26.81 -10.92
CA VAL A 67 -13.94 26.63 -12.22
C VAL A 67 -15.36 26.15 -11.95
N LYS A 68 -16.34 26.88 -12.49
CA LYS A 68 -17.75 26.51 -12.42
C LYS A 68 -18.16 25.74 -13.66
N TYR A 69 -18.92 24.67 -13.45
CA TYR A 69 -19.43 23.78 -14.48
C TYR A 69 -20.95 23.73 -14.47
N PHE A 70 -21.53 23.55 -15.66
CA PHE A 70 -22.95 23.30 -15.87
C PHE A 70 -23.12 21.97 -16.59
N LEU A 71 -23.88 21.07 -15.98
CA LEU A 71 -24.18 19.73 -16.48
C LEU A 71 -25.67 19.63 -16.81
N LYS A 72 -25.96 19.16 -18.02
CA LYS A 72 -27.27 18.70 -18.46
C LYS A 72 -27.17 17.21 -18.76
N ALA A 73 -28.14 16.39 -18.35
CA ALA A 73 -28.17 14.98 -18.69
C ALA A 73 -29.59 14.40 -18.74
N TYR A 74 -29.81 13.40 -19.59
CA TYR A 74 -31.05 12.64 -19.64
C TYR A 74 -30.76 11.19 -20.04
N ALA A 75 -31.67 10.27 -19.71
CA ALA A 75 -31.57 8.85 -20.05
C ALA A 75 -32.62 8.46 -21.10
N VAL A 76 -32.24 7.54 -21.98
CA VAL A 76 -33.06 7.00 -23.06
C VAL A 76 -33.10 5.48 -22.95
N CYS A 77 -34.30 4.88 -22.99
CA CYS A 77 -34.47 3.43 -23.05
C CYS A 77 -35.47 3.10 -24.17
N PRO A 78 -35.15 2.18 -25.10
CA PRO A 78 -36.07 1.81 -26.16
C PRO A 78 -37.45 1.41 -25.62
N GLY A 79 -38.51 1.99 -26.19
CA GLY A 79 -39.90 1.73 -25.75
C GLY A 79 -40.35 2.51 -24.51
N MET A 80 -39.52 3.41 -23.97
CA MET A 80 -39.88 4.30 -22.86
C MET A 80 -39.73 5.77 -23.27
N GLU A 81 -40.46 6.66 -22.60
CA GLU A 81 -40.19 8.09 -22.67
C GLU A 81 -38.81 8.40 -22.06
N ASN A 82 -38.16 9.44 -22.59
CA ASN A 82 -36.90 9.92 -22.03
C ASN A 82 -37.10 10.38 -20.60
N SER A 83 -36.07 10.24 -19.76
CA SER A 83 -36.12 10.85 -18.42
C SER A 83 -36.21 12.37 -18.52
N ASP A 84 -36.70 13.00 -17.46
CA ASP A 84 -36.56 14.44 -17.28
C ASP A 84 -35.10 14.89 -17.44
N LEU A 85 -34.92 16.11 -17.94
CA LEU A 85 -33.61 16.72 -18.07
C LEU A 85 -33.07 17.08 -16.68
N LEU A 86 -31.99 16.41 -16.29
CA LEU A 86 -31.22 16.76 -15.10
C LEU A 86 -30.33 17.96 -15.40
N GLU A 87 -30.58 19.09 -14.73
CA GLU A 87 -29.70 20.27 -14.79
C GLU A 87 -29.02 20.50 -13.44
N ARG A 88 -27.69 20.60 -13.43
CA ARG A 88 -26.89 20.86 -12.23
C ARG A 88 -25.76 21.83 -12.54
N SER A 89 -25.38 22.63 -11.55
CA SER A 89 -24.13 23.39 -11.57
C SER A 89 -23.33 23.10 -10.32
N PHE A 90 -22.01 23.16 -10.44
CA PHE A 90 -21.08 22.93 -9.34
C PHE A 90 -19.79 23.70 -9.59
N VAL A 91 -19.07 24.00 -8.52
CA VAL A 91 -17.78 24.71 -8.54
C VAL A 91 -16.71 23.75 -8.06
N ILE A 92 -15.64 23.62 -8.83
CA ILE A 92 -14.43 22.94 -8.42
C ILE A 92 -13.47 24.01 -7.92
N THR A 93 -12.94 23.83 -6.71
CA THR A 93 -11.99 24.75 -6.09
C THR A 93 -10.66 24.04 -5.92
N GLN A 94 -9.58 24.60 -6.45
CA GLN A 94 -8.23 24.14 -6.16
C GLN A 94 -7.61 25.08 -5.13
N LYS A 95 -7.15 24.49 -4.02
CA LYS A 95 -6.51 25.24 -2.93
C LYS A 95 -5.07 25.63 -3.32
N PRO A 96 -4.51 26.69 -2.69
CA PRO A 96 -3.14 27.10 -2.97
C PRO A 96 -2.13 26.02 -2.59
N SER A 97 -1.04 25.90 -3.35
CA SER A 97 -0.01 24.87 -3.11
C SER A 97 0.70 24.98 -1.75
N CYS A 98 0.62 26.14 -1.09
CA CYS A 98 1.23 26.36 0.22
C CYS A 98 0.31 26.07 1.41
N ARG A 99 -0.95 25.65 1.17
CA ARG A 99 -1.96 25.51 2.22
C ARG A 99 -2.03 24.06 2.70
N THR A 100 -1.83 23.88 3.99
CA THR A 100 -2.10 22.63 4.70
C THR A 100 -3.57 22.60 5.15
N LEU A 101 -4.22 21.44 5.06
CA LEU A 101 -5.61 21.25 5.43
C LEU A 101 -5.71 20.26 6.58
N VAL A 102 -6.13 20.74 7.74
CA VAL A 102 -6.38 19.90 8.92
C VAL A 102 -7.88 19.67 9.07
N THR A 103 -8.27 18.41 9.16
CA THR A 103 -9.67 17.97 9.34
C THR A 103 -9.70 16.85 10.38
N PRO A 104 -10.82 16.65 11.11
CA PRO A 104 -10.99 15.44 11.90
C PRO A 104 -10.77 14.20 11.04
N LEU A 105 -10.11 13.18 11.59
CA LEU A 105 -10.02 11.88 10.94
C LEU A 105 -11.41 11.24 10.96
N LEU A 106 -11.85 10.73 9.82
CA LEU A 106 -13.16 10.08 9.69
C LEU A 106 -13.00 8.58 9.48
N THR A 107 -13.89 7.78 10.05
CA THR A 107 -14.05 6.36 9.72
C THR A 107 -14.64 6.17 8.32
N SER A 108 -14.66 4.94 7.81
CA SER A 108 -15.32 4.60 6.55
C SER A 108 -16.81 4.99 6.54
N GLY A 109 -17.45 4.96 7.72
CA GLY A 109 -18.82 5.42 7.96
C GLY A 109 -19.00 6.94 8.08
N GLY A 110 -17.92 7.73 8.07
CA GLY A 110 -17.96 9.18 8.21
C GLY A 110 -18.09 9.68 9.65
N LEU A 111 -17.80 8.84 10.65
CA LEU A 111 -17.76 9.24 12.06
C LEU A 111 -16.38 9.80 12.40
N GLU A 112 -16.32 10.84 13.22
CA GLU A 112 -15.06 11.38 13.71
C GLU A 112 -14.35 10.37 14.64
N VAL A 113 -13.05 10.20 14.43
CA VAL A 113 -12.17 9.45 15.34
C VAL A 113 -11.64 10.43 16.38
N GLU A 114 -11.88 10.12 17.65
CA GLU A 114 -11.53 11.01 18.76
C GLU A 114 -10.02 11.30 18.79
N ASN A 115 -9.67 12.58 18.99
CA ASN A 115 -8.29 13.08 19.06
C ASN A 115 -7.41 12.67 17.86
N ALA A 116 -8.02 12.39 16.71
CA ALA A 116 -7.32 12.03 15.49
C ALA A 116 -7.70 12.98 14.35
N TYR A 117 -6.71 13.32 13.54
CA TYR A 117 -6.82 14.31 12.49
C TYR A 117 -6.19 13.78 11.22
N ARG A 118 -6.83 14.08 10.10
CA ARG A 118 -6.21 13.98 8.79
C ARG A 118 -5.71 15.35 8.39
N ILE A 119 -4.42 15.41 8.10
CA ILE A 119 -3.76 16.55 7.48
C ILE A 119 -3.55 16.21 6.01
N ARG A 120 -3.81 17.15 5.11
CA ARG A 120 -3.59 17.04 3.67
C ARG A 120 -2.80 18.21 3.16
N ASP A 121 -2.00 17.98 2.14
CA ASP A 121 -1.35 19.03 1.36
C ASP A 121 -2.14 19.34 0.09
N TYR A 122 -1.48 20.01 -0.86
CA TYR A 122 -2.10 20.38 -2.12
C TYR A 122 -2.16 19.23 -3.11
N ASP A 123 -1.33 18.18 -2.96
CA ASP A 123 -1.35 16.99 -3.81
C ASP A 123 -2.28 15.88 -3.28
N ASN A 124 -2.94 16.17 -2.15
CA ASN A 124 -3.87 15.29 -1.46
C ASN A 124 -3.19 14.03 -0.92
N ASP A 125 -1.94 14.18 -0.46
CA ASP A 125 -1.28 13.19 0.35
C ASP A 125 -1.82 13.26 1.78
N ASN A 126 -2.11 12.09 2.35
CA ASN A 126 -2.66 11.99 3.68
C ASN A 126 -1.53 11.87 4.70
N MET A 127 -1.58 12.75 5.68
CA MET A 127 -0.82 12.63 6.92
C MET A 127 -1.81 12.43 8.06
N PHE A 128 -1.50 11.55 9.01
CA PHE A 128 -2.40 11.24 10.12
C PHE A 128 -1.79 11.68 11.44
N LEU A 129 -2.50 12.54 12.18
CA LEU A 129 -2.07 13.06 13.47
C LEU A 129 -2.97 12.53 14.57
N PHE A 130 -2.39 11.82 15.54
CA PHE A 130 -3.07 11.33 16.73
C PHE A 130 -2.55 12.09 17.95
N ASN A 131 -3.44 12.79 18.63
CA ASN A 131 -3.15 13.63 19.79
C ASN A 131 -3.41 12.86 21.10
N GLY A 132 -2.55 11.90 21.40
CA GLY A 132 -2.71 11.05 22.58
C GLY A 132 -2.49 11.76 23.91
N LYS A 133 -2.71 11.01 24.99
CA LYS A 133 -2.61 11.50 26.37
C LYS A 133 -1.19 11.93 26.78
N ASN A 134 -0.18 11.13 26.44
CA ASN A 134 1.21 11.31 26.89
C ASN A 134 2.13 11.81 25.78
N ALA A 135 1.82 11.48 24.53
CA ALA A 135 2.54 11.91 23.34
C ALA A 135 1.57 12.08 22.17
N ALA A 136 2.07 12.55 21.04
CA ALA A 136 1.36 12.56 19.77
C ALA A 136 2.13 11.73 18.74
N LEU A 137 1.42 11.23 17.74
CA LEU A 137 1.99 10.54 16.59
C LEU A 137 1.54 11.23 15.31
N LEU A 138 2.48 11.69 14.51
CA LEU A 138 2.29 12.13 13.14
C LEU A 138 2.81 11.03 12.21
N TYR A 139 1.95 10.50 11.36
CA TYR A 139 2.28 9.54 10.32
C TYR A 139 2.36 10.26 8.97
N ASP A 140 3.54 10.23 8.35
CA ASP A 140 3.94 10.99 7.15
C ASP A 140 3.96 12.52 7.30
N THR A 141 4.58 13.17 6.31
CA THR A 141 4.84 14.62 6.30
C THR A 141 4.49 15.35 5.01
N GLY A 142 3.92 14.67 4.01
CA GLY A 142 3.33 15.29 2.83
C GLY A 142 4.33 15.91 1.84
N PHE A 143 3.79 16.37 0.71
CA PHE A 143 4.42 17.06 -0.41
C PHE A 143 4.10 18.56 -0.37
N PHE A 144 5.11 19.41 -0.19
CA PHE A 144 4.95 20.85 -0.41
C PHE A 144 6.10 21.38 -1.26
N ALA A 145 5.92 21.34 -2.58
CA ALA A 145 6.90 21.85 -3.54
C ALA A 145 7.28 23.32 -3.26
N GLN A 146 6.34 24.16 -2.78
CA GLN A 146 6.56 25.57 -2.44
C GLN A 146 5.64 26.01 -1.28
N GLY A 147 6.20 26.18 -0.06
CA GLY A 147 5.48 26.69 1.11
C GLY A 147 4.99 25.59 2.07
N GLY A 148 4.01 25.90 2.92
CA GLY A 148 3.51 24.99 3.95
C GLY A 148 4.28 25.05 5.28
N ASP A 149 3.55 25.02 6.39
CA ASP A 149 4.11 24.96 7.75
C ASP A 149 3.40 23.84 8.51
N LEU A 150 3.67 22.60 8.07
CA LEU A 150 3.07 21.40 8.65
C LEU A 150 3.33 21.34 10.15
N ARG A 151 4.55 21.67 10.58
CA ARG A 151 4.88 21.66 12.01
C ARG A 151 4.00 22.62 12.80
N LYS A 152 3.76 23.84 12.30
CA LYS A 152 2.85 24.78 12.97
C LYS A 152 1.43 24.23 13.08
N GLU A 153 0.90 23.61 12.02
CA GLU A 153 -0.43 23.00 12.05
C GLU A 153 -0.50 21.84 13.06
N VAL A 154 0.53 21.00 13.11
CA VAL A 154 0.63 19.91 14.09
C VAL A 154 0.64 20.47 15.51
N LEU A 155 1.46 21.49 15.78
CA LEU A 155 1.54 22.10 17.11
C LEU A 155 0.28 22.86 17.52
N ALA A 156 -0.46 23.42 16.57
CA ALA A 156 -1.76 24.03 16.85
C ALA A 156 -2.76 23.01 17.43
N VAL A 157 -2.60 21.73 17.08
CA VAL A 157 -3.42 20.62 17.59
C VAL A 157 -2.87 20.06 18.90
N ILE A 158 -1.56 19.79 18.99
CA ILE A 158 -0.99 19.02 20.11
C ILE A 158 -0.37 19.87 21.23
N GLY A 159 -0.08 21.15 20.96
CA GLY A 159 0.65 22.06 21.83
C GLY A 159 2.18 21.94 21.73
N GLU A 160 2.91 23.00 22.09
CA GLU A 160 4.38 23.13 21.90
C GLU A 160 5.25 22.10 22.65
N ASN A 161 4.77 21.58 23.78
CA ASN A 161 5.58 20.78 24.71
C ASN A 161 5.24 19.28 24.70
N LYS A 162 4.24 18.85 23.92
CA LYS A 162 3.84 17.44 23.88
C LYS A 162 4.90 16.64 23.10
N PRO A 163 5.41 15.50 23.63
CA PRO A 163 6.28 14.60 22.88
C PRO A 163 5.62 14.18 21.56
N LEU A 164 6.38 14.20 20.47
CA LEU A 164 5.90 13.91 19.13
C LEU A 164 6.76 12.84 18.47
N TYR A 165 6.13 11.72 18.11
CA TYR A 165 6.66 10.74 17.17
C TYR A 165 6.27 11.17 15.76
N VAL A 166 7.23 11.44 14.90
CA VAL A 166 7.00 11.59 13.46
C VAL A 166 7.44 10.28 12.82
N VAL A 167 6.50 9.44 12.39
CA VAL A 167 6.79 8.14 11.78
C VAL A 167 6.49 8.23 10.29
N LEU A 168 7.48 7.94 9.47
CA LEU A 168 7.37 7.99 8.01
C LEU A 168 7.08 6.58 7.50
N SER A 169 6.04 6.44 6.68
CA SER A 169 5.59 5.18 6.11
C SER A 169 6.61 4.63 5.12
N HIS A 170 7.22 5.48 4.30
CA HIS A 170 8.24 5.13 3.32
C HIS A 170 8.97 6.38 2.80
N ASN A 171 9.97 6.21 1.93
CA ASN A 171 10.76 7.30 1.33
C ASN A 171 10.14 8.00 0.11
N GLY A 172 8.84 7.82 -0.14
CA GLY A 172 8.13 8.53 -1.20
C GLY A 172 8.31 10.04 -1.03
N PRO A 173 8.75 10.79 -2.07
CA PRO A 173 8.99 12.24 -1.95
C PRO A 173 7.79 13.01 -1.42
N ASP A 174 6.60 12.53 -1.72
CA ASP A 174 5.27 12.95 -1.29
C ASP A 174 4.93 12.63 0.16
N HIS A 175 5.68 11.76 0.83
CA HIS A 175 5.47 11.39 2.23
C HIS A 175 6.53 11.96 3.17
N ILE A 176 7.72 12.29 2.68
CA ILE A 176 8.86 12.72 3.50
C ILE A 176 9.22 14.20 3.39
N GLN A 177 8.55 14.93 2.50
CA GLN A 177 9.08 16.21 2.03
C GLN A 177 9.17 17.29 3.10
N MET A 178 8.33 17.24 4.13
CA MET A 178 8.33 18.21 5.23
C MET A 178 9.02 17.72 6.50
N ALA A 179 9.60 16.52 6.49
CA ALA A 179 10.30 15.97 7.65
C ALA A 179 11.42 16.89 8.17
N TRP A 180 12.05 17.70 7.30
CA TRP A 180 13.05 18.70 7.69
C TRP A 180 12.53 19.72 8.72
N GLN A 181 11.22 20.03 8.72
CA GLN A 181 10.63 20.97 9.69
C GLN A 181 10.70 20.46 11.12
N PHE A 182 10.86 19.15 11.29
CA PHE A 182 10.87 18.44 12.57
C PHE A 182 12.28 18.10 13.07
N VAL A 183 13.31 18.29 12.24
CA VAL A 183 14.72 18.08 12.62
C VAL A 183 15.16 19.14 13.62
N ASN A 184 15.89 18.72 14.66
CA ASN A 184 16.39 19.60 15.71
C ASN A 184 15.28 20.45 16.37
N LYS A 185 14.13 19.82 16.63
CA LYS A 185 13.01 20.42 17.34
C LYS A 185 12.83 19.78 18.71
N PRO A 186 12.45 20.55 19.74
CA PRO A 186 12.25 20.01 21.07
C PRO A 186 11.15 18.94 21.06
N HIS A 187 11.32 17.93 21.90
CA HIS A 187 10.34 16.84 22.12
C HIS A 187 9.94 16.04 20.88
N THR A 188 10.66 16.18 19.76
CA THR A 188 10.32 15.54 18.48
C THR A 188 11.34 14.47 18.13
N ARG A 189 10.87 13.31 17.66
CA ARG A 189 11.71 12.24 17.12
C ARG A 189 11.14 11.75 15.80
N ILE A 190 11.99 11.62 14.79
CA ILE A 190 11.62 11.16 13.46
C ILE A 190 12.01 9.68 13.33
N TYR A 191 11.12 8.87 12.79
CA TYR A 191 11.30 7.44 12.58
C TYR A 191 11.06 7.11 11.11
N ILE A 192 11.99 6.40 10.51
CA ILE A 192 11.88 5.81 9.18
C ILE A 192 12.64 4.49 9.18
N ASN A 193 12.22 3.51 8.40
CA ASN A 193 13.00 2.28 8.27
C ASN A 193 14.38 2.60 7.67
N SER A 194 15.43 1.92 8.15
CA SER A 194 16.81 2.17 7.74
C SER A 194 17.00 2.07 6.23
N ARG A 195 16.28 1.17 5.56
CA ARG A 195 16.40 0.94 4.12
C ARG A 195 15.97 2.17 3.30
N ASP A 196 15.09 2.99 3.88
CA ASP A 196 14.56 4.21 3.25
C ASP A 196 15.25 5.50 3.72
N ARG A 197 16.05 5.40 4.78
CA ARG A 197 16.69 6.53 5.47
C ARG A 197 17.58 7.38 4.56
N TYR A 198 18.28 6.78 3.60
CA TYR A 198 19.20 7.51 2.72
C TYR A 198 18.50 8.66 1.99
N MET A 199 17.32 8.40 1.42
CA MET A 199 16.57 9.38 0.63
C MET A 199 16.01 10.51 1.51
N LEU A 200 15.54 10.17 2.71
CA LEU A 200 15.15 11.16 3.72
C LEU A 200 16.31 12.09 4.09
N GLU A 201 17.46 11.52 4.45
CA GLU A 201 18.61 12.33 4.86
C GLU A 201 19.12 13.19 3.70
N LYS A 202 19.15 12.66 2.47
CA LYS A 202 19.50 13.44 1.27
C LYS A 202 18.59 14.66 1.14
N HIS A 203 17.27 14.45 1.19
CA HIS A 203 16.30 15.53 1.09
C HIS A 203 16.44 16.57 2.21
N ILE A 204 16.64 16.13 3.45
CA ILE A 204 16.87 17.03 4.60
C ILE A 204 18.14 17.85 4.40
N ARG A 205 19.24 17.23 3.94
CA ARG A 205 20.50 17.95 3.66
C ARG A 205 20.29 19.04 2.61
N GLU A 206 19.61 18.71 1.52
CA GLU A 206 19.30 19.67 0.45
C GLU A 206 18.43 20.83 0.96
N LYS A 207 17.40 20.55 1.75
CA LYS A 207 16.50 21.59 2.29
C LYS A 207 17.13 22.48 3.36
N LEU A 208 18.02 21.93 4.18
CA LEU A 208 18.69 22.65 5.26
C LEU A 208 20.08 23.18 4.85
N GLU A 209 20.47 23.02 3.58
CA GLU A 209 21.78 23.41 3.05
C GLU A 209 22.96 22.81 3.84
N LEU A 210 22.80 21.56 4.30
CA LEU A 210 23.81 20.84 5.07
C LEU A 210 24.78 20.09 4.13
N ALA A 211 26.06 20.07 4.49
CA ALA A 211 27.07 19.32 3.75
C ALA A 211 26.87 17.79 3.88
N ASP A 212 27.21 17.04 2.84
CA ASP A 212 27.20 15.57 2.89
C ASP A 212 28.51 15.03 3.47
N ASN A 213 28.58 14.97 4.81
CA ASN A 213 29.76 14.53 5.55
C ASN A 213 29.39 13.82 6.87
N GLU A 214 30.40 13.25 7.54
CA GLU A 214 30.20 12.50 8.79
C GLU A 214 29.67 13.34 9.96
N GLU A 215 29.93 14.65 9.98
CA GLU A 215 29.38 15.54 11.01
C GLU A 215 27.87 15.70 10.84
N THR A 216 27.41 15.95 9.61
CA THR A 216 25.99 16.01 9.28
C THR A 216 25.27 14.70 9.56
N LYS A 217 25.89 13.54 9.24
CA LYS A 217 25.30 12.23 9.56
C LYS A 217 25.13 12.05 11.07
N LYS A 218 26.15 12.39 11.88
CA LYS A 218 26.07 12.36 13.35
C LYS A 218 25.06 13.34 13.92
N PHE A 219 24.88 14.49 13.27
CA PHE A 219 23.83 15.45 13.62
C PHE A 219 22.44 14.87 13.37
N LEU A 220 22.17 14.36 12.16
CA LEU A 220 20.87 13.79 11.80
C LEU A 220 20.52 12.53 12.62
N ALA A 221 21.51 11.71 12.96
CA ALA A 221 21.34 10.53 13.82
C ALA A 221 20.82 10.82 15.24
N GLN A 222 20.88 12.08 15.70
CA GLN A 222 20.30 12.48 16.99
C GLN A 222 18.78 12.62 16.93
N PHE A 223 18.20 12.75 15.72
CA PHE A 223 16.79 13.06 15.52
C PHE A 223 16.05 12.01 14.68
N ILE A 224 16.78 11.27 13.84
CA ILE A 224 16.24 10.26 12.91
C ILE A 224 16.64 8.86 13.39
N PHE A 225 15.63 8.07 13.74
CA PHE A 225 15.73 6.74 14.32
C PHE A 225 15.18 5.69 13.34
N ASN A 226 15.64 4.45 13.48
CA ASN A 226 15.08 3.31 12.75
C ASN A 226 13.71 2.95 13.34
N VAL A 227 12.74 2.63 12.49
CA VAL A 227 11.55 1.85 12.85
C VAL A 227 11.63 0.49 12.18
N LYS A 228 11.39 -0.56 12.97
CA LYS A 228 11.44 -1.96 12.53
C LYS A 228 10.18 -2.73 12.94
N GLU A 229 10.04 -3.93 12.39
CA GLU A 229 8.98 -4.87 12.69
C GLU A 229 8.78 -5.02 14.20
N GLY A 230 7.53 -4.85 14.65
CA GLY A 230 7.14 -5.05 16.04
C GLY A 230 7.42 -3.88 16.98
N ASP A 231 8.11 -2.82 16.56
CA ASP A 231 8.26 -1.60 17.35
C ASP A 231 6.89 -1.02 17.75
N ILE A 232 6.80 -0.41 18.94
CA ILE A 232 5.55 0.14 19.47
C ILE A 232 5.71 1.62 19.80
N PHE A 233 4.83 2.45 19.23
CA PHE A 233 4.69 3.87 19.56
C PHE A 233 3.51 4.05 20.51
N ASP A 234 3.81 4.16 21.80
CA ASP A 234 2.81 4.39 22.86
C ASP A 234 2.59 5.89 23.07
N ILE A 235 1.38 6.36 22.77
CA ILE A 235 0.97 7.76 22.98
C ILE A 235 0.10 7.96 24.23
N GLY A 236 -0.04 6.91 25.05
CA GLY A 236 -0.71 6.89 26.36
C GLY A 236 -2.04 6.13 26.32
N ASP A 237 -2.99 6.61 25.53
CA ASP A 237 -4.32 6.03 25.34
C ASP A 237 -4.44 5.17 24.08
N ARG A 238 -3.43 5.22 23.21
CA ARG A 238 -3.30 4.43 21.98
C ARG A 238 -1.87 3.91 21.84
N GLN A 239 -1.72 2.75 21.22
CA GLN A 239 -0.42 2.12 20.95
C GLN A 239 -0.38 1.64 19.50
N PHE A 240 0.62 2.10 18.74
CA PHE A 240 0.77 1.78 17.33
C PHE A 240 1.93 0.80 17.13
N ARG A 241 1.64 -0.41 16.67
CA ARG A 241 2.62 -1.45 16.34
C ARG A 241 3.04 -1.34 14.88
N ALA A 242 4.35 -1.33 14.64
CA ALA A 242 4.93 -1.31 13.31
C ALA A 242 4.96 -2.70 12.65
N PHE A 243 4.64 -2.73 11.36
CA PHE A 243 4.80 -3.86 10.46
C PHE A 243 5.62 -3.41 9.27
N GLU A 244 6.74 -4.07 9.00
CA GLU A 244 7.51 -3.87 7.78
C GLU A 244 6.78 -4.56 6.62
N VAL A 245 6.52 -3.78 5.56
CA VAL A 245 5.86 -4.24 4.35
C VAL A 245 6.67 -3.80 3.12
N PRO A 246 7.94 -4.26 2.99
CA PRO A 246 8.77 -3.94 1.83
C PRO A 246 8.03 -4.28 0.53
N GLY A 247 8.06 -3.38 -0.43
CA GLY A 247 7.18 -3.44 -1.59
C GLY A 247 7.29 -2.17 -2.39
N HIS A 248 6.29 -1.29 -2.22
CA HIS A 248 6.25 0.06 -2.79
C HIS A 248 7.60 0.80 -2.66
N THR A 249 8.26 0.63 -1.51
CA THR A 249 9.69 0.89 -1.30
C THR A 249 10.31 -0.22 -0.44
N PHE A 250 11.64 -0.26 -0.31
CA PHE A 250 12.29 -1.22 0.59
C PHE A 250 11.97 -1.00 2.07
N GLY A 251 11.79 0.25 2.49
CA GLY A 251 11.59 0.61 3.90
C GLY A 251 10.13 0.85 4.29
N CYS A 252 9.17 0.44 3.46
CA CYS A 252 7.75 0.55 3.76
C CYS A 252 7.40 -0.04 5.15
N VAL A 253 6.72 0.76 5.97
CA VAL A 253 6.21 0.40 7.29
C VAL A 253 4.75 0.83 7.38
N ALA A 254 3.89 -0.08 7.85
CA ALA A 254 2.52 0.21 8.26
C ALA A 254 2.43 0.26 9.79
N LEU A 255 1.49 1.04 10.33
CA LEU A 255 1.22 1.10 11.78
C LEU A 255 -0.19 0.62 12.09
N LEU A 256 -0.33 -0.38 12.95
CA LEU A 256 -1.64 -0.82 13.47
C LEU A 256 -1.82 -0.33 14.89
N ASP A 257 -2.97 0.25 15.21
CA ASP A 257 -3.46 0.34 16.58
C ASP A 257 -4.34 -0.87 16.91
N PRO A 258 -3.84 -1.87 17.67
CA PRO A 258 -4.60 -3.08 17.96
C PRO A 258 -5.82 -2.83 18.85
N GLY A 259 -5.81 -1.78 19.67
CA GLY A 259 -6.88 -1.48 20.61
C GLY A 259 -8.12 -0.93 19.91
N TYR A 260 -7.91 -0.08 18.89
CA TYR A 260 -9.00 0.53 18.12
C TYR A 260 -9.31 -0.22 16.82
N GLY A 261 -8.31 -0.88 16.22
CA GLY A 261 -8.39 -1.55 14.93
C GLY A 261 -8.06 -0.64 13.75
N ASP A 262 -7.37 0.48 13.97
CA ASP A 262 -7.00 1.42 12.90
C ASP A 262 -5.63 1.02 12.32
N LEU A 263 -5.57 0.71 11.03
CA LEU A 263 -4.35 0.42 10.29
C LEU A 263 -3.97 1.62 9.42
N LEU A 264 -2.86 2.28 9.73
CA LEU A 264 -2.23 3.28 8.89
C LEU A 264 -1.30 2.56 7.91
N ALA A 265 -1.76 2.40 6.68
CA ALA A 265 -1.05 1.62 5.67
C ALA A 265 -0.06 2.45 4.85
N GLY A 266 -0.20 3.79 4.83
CA GLY A 266 0.51 4.63 3.87
C GLY A 266 0.31 4.07 2.46
N ASP A 267 1.40 3.91 1.72
CA ASP A 267 1.38 3.32 0.37
C ASP A 267 1.83 1.86 0.33
N CYS A 268 2.05 1.23 1.48
CA CYS A 268 2.54 -0.15 1.58
C CYS A 268 1.72 -1.16 0.76
N ILE A 269 0.41 -0.94 0.67
CA ILE A 269 -0.54 -1.78 -0.09
C ILE A 269 -1.39 -0.94 -1.07
N GLY A 270 -1.05 0.33 -1.27
CA GLY A 270 -1.81 1.27 -2.10
C GLY A 270 -3.15 1.71 -1.51
N ALA A 271 -3.92 2.45 -2.30
CA ALA A 271 -5.22 3.01 -1.94
C ALA A 271 -6.26 2.92 -3.07
N ASN A 272 -7.51 2.61 -2.70
CA ASN A 272 -8.62 2.48 -3.65
C ASN A 272 -9.23 3.82 -4.03
N ILE A 273 -8.51 4.57 -4.84
CA ILE A 273 -9.00 5.83 -5.39
C ILE A 273 -9.94 5.52 -6.55
N ALA A 274 -11.26 5.48 -6.32
CA ALA A 274 -12.26 5.16 -7.35
C ALA A 274 -12.14 5.97 -8.68
N LEU A 275 -11.42 7.10 -8.66
CA LEU A 275 -11.18 7.97 -9.81
C LEU A 275 -9.77 7.86 -10.42
N ASN A 276 -8.83 7.15 -9.78
CA ASN A 276 -7.51 6.84 -10.30
C ASN A 276 -7.47 5.36 -10.74
N ARG A 277 -6.86 5.11 -11.90
CA ARG A 277 -6.70 3.75 -12.42
C ARG A 277 -5.60 2.98 -11.69
N GLY A 278 -4.63 3.63 -11.06
CA GLY A 278 -3.68 2.94 -10.17
C GLY A 278 -4.17 2.95 -8.73
N SER A 279 -4.24 1.79 -8.07
CA SER A 279 -4.40 1.74 -6.60
C SER A 279 -3.04 1.70 -5.90
N LEU A 280 -2.04 1.07 -6.51
CA LEU A 280 -0.66 1.00 -6.02
C LEU A 280 0.33 1.33 -7.14
N TRP A 281 1.18 2.32 -6.92
CA TRP A 281 2.22 2.72 -7.86
C TRP A 281 3.57 2.17 -7.42
N MET A 282 4.22 1.36 -8.23
CA MET A 282 5.57 0.88 -8.00
C MET A 282 6.54 1.81 -8.74
N TRP A 283 6.91 2.93 -8.11
CA TRP A 283 7.65 4.03 -8.73
C TRP A 283 9.10 3.69 -9.11
N ASN A 284 9.58 4.13 -10.27
CA ASN A 284 10.99 3.93 -10.69
C ASN A 284 11.96 5.00 -10.20
N ILE A 285 11.46 6.01 -9.49
CA ILE A 285 12.28 7.10 -8.92
C ILE A 285 12.78 6.80 -7.51
N VAL A 286 12.15 5.83 -6.83
CA VAL A 286 12.57 5.31 -5.53
C VAL A 286 12.85 3.82 -5.68
N PRO A 287 13.88 3.28 -5.02
CA PRO A 287 14.12 1.86 -5.08
C PRO A 287 13.00 1.08 -4.39
N ARG A 288 12.58 -0.02 -5.04
CA ARG A 288 11.44 -0.83 -4.65
C ARG A 288 11.73 -2.32 -4.79
N VAL A 289 10.89 -3.13 -4.16
CA VAL A 289 11.05 -4.59 -4.15
C VAL A 289 10.43 -5.21 -5.40
N PRO A 290 11.10 -6.17 -6.06
CA PRO A 290 10.53 -6.94 -7.16
C PRO A 290 9.20 -7.62 -6.81
N LEU A 291 8.30 -7.78 -7.79
CA LEU A 291 6.93 -8.24 -7.49
C LEU A 291 6.88 -9.66 -6.95
N ASN A 292 7.79 -10.55 -7.36
CA ASN A 292 7.81 -11.92 -6.87
C ASN A 292 8.19 -12.01 -5.38
N ASP A 293 9.03 -11.11 -4.86
CA ASP A 293 9.26 -11.01 -3.41
C ASP A 293 8.12 -10.26 -2.72
N TYR A 294 7.62 -9.17 -3.32
CA TYR A 294 6.48 -8.43 -2.77
C TYR A 294 5.22 -9.30 -2.60
N LEU A 295 4.98 -10.23 -3.50
CA LEU A 295 3.90 -11.21 -3.36
C LEU A 295 4.03 -12.02 -2.07
N SER A 296 5.24 -12.49 -1.76
CA SER A 296 5.52 -13.21 -0.51
C SER A 296 5.23 -12.34 0.71
N ILE A 297 5.67 -11.09 0.65
CA ILE A 297 5.47 -10.10 1.72
C ILE A 297 3.98 -9.81 1.93
N LEU A 298 3.17 -9.72 0.86
CA LEU A 298 1.73 -9.56 0.96
C LEU A 298 1.04 -10.73 1.67
N TYR A 299 1.40 -11.98 1.34
CA TYR A 299 0.88 -13.16 2.04
C TYR A 299 1.26 -13.18 3.52
N ILE A 300 2.52 -12.91 3.84
CA ILE A 300 3.01 -12.90 5.22
C ILE A 300 2.37 -11.77 6.02
N PHE A 301 2.29 -10.56 5.46
CA PHE A 301 1.65 -9.41 6.09
C PHE A 301 0.17 -9.68 6.38
N ARG A 302 -0.55 -10.26 5.40
CA ARG A 302 -1.95 -10.69 5.57
C ARG A 302 -2.11 -11.65 6.74
N GLU A 303 -1.27 -12.68 6.83
CA GLU A 303 -1.35 -13.67 7.92
C GLU A 303 -1.03 -13.04 9.28
N LYS A 304 0.03 -12.21 9.37
CA LYS A 304 0.36 -11.49 10.61
C LYS A 304 -0.81 -10.66 11.12
N LEU A 305 -1.58 -10.06 10.21
CA LEU A 305 -2.73 -9.22 10.58
C LEU A 305 -3.94 -10.01 11.08
N LYS A 306 -4.04 -11.33 10.84
CA LYS A 306 -5.17 -12.16 11.36
C LYS A 306 -5.23 -12.21 12.87
N ALA A 307 -4.11 -12.00 13.57
CA ALA A 307 -4.06 -11.91 15.02
C ALA A 307 -4.79 -10.66 15.57
N TYR A 308 -5.24 -9.75 14.69
CA TYR A 308 -5.83 -8.47 15.06
C TYR A 308 -7.18 -8.25 14.38
N HIS A 309 -8.03 -7.51 15.07
CA HIS A 309 -9.29 -7.03 14.50
C HIS A 309 -9.08 -5.67 13.82
N VAL A 310 -8.76 -5.69 12.53
CA VAL A 310 -8.68 -4.46 11.71
C VAL A 310 -10.09 -3.98 11.38
N LYS A 311 -10.39 -2.71 11.70
CA LYS A 311 -11.68 -2.05 11.48
C LYS A 311 -11.64 -0.99 10.38
N GLU A 312 -10.57 -0.21 10.35
CA GLU A 312 -10.39 0.90 9.40
C GLU A 312 -8.97 0.87 8.86
N ILE A 313 -8.81 1.06 7.56
CA ILE A 313 -7.51 1.11 6.89
C ILE A 313 -7.37 2.47 6.22
N TYR A 314 -6.36 3.21 6.64
CA TYR A 314 -6.04 4.55 6.19
C TYR A 314 -4.83 4.50 5.26
N GLY A 315 -5.06 4.75 3.97
CA GLY A 315 -4.00 4.79 2.95
C GLY A 315 -3.32 6.16 2.86
N GLY A 316 -2.13 6.18 2.25
CA GLY A 316 -1.33 7.38 2.00
C GLY A 316 -2.01 8.33 1.02
N HIS A 317 -2.77 7.78 0.07
CA HIS A 317 -3.65 8.53 -0.80
C HIS A 317 -5.11 8.10 -0.61
N TYR A 318 -6.06 8.90 -1.09
CA TYR A 318 -7.52 8.75 -0.96
C TYR A 318 -8.14 9.18 0.37
N ASN A 319 -9.26 9.90 0.28
CA ASN A 319 -9.88 10.53 1.44
C ASN A 319 -10.92 9.66 2.15
N ARG A 320 -11.09 8.40 1.76
CA ARG A 320 -11.99 7.47 2.47
C ARG A 320 -11.19 6.25 2.90
N PRO A 321 -11.15 5.93 4.20
CA PRO A 321 -10.54 4.69 4.63
C PRO A 321 -11.33 3.50 4.12
N MET A 322 -10.62 2.38 3.95
CA MET A 322 -11.24 1.10 3.65
C MET A 322 -11.72 0.46 4.95
N LYS A 323 -12.94 -0.06 4.94
CA LYS A 323 -13.48 -0.78 6.09
C LYS A 323 -12.84 -2.17 6.18
N GLY A 324 -12.48 -2.58 7.40
CA GLY A 324 -11.76 -3.82 7.69
C GLY A 324 -12.44 -5.10 7.21
N GLU A 325 -13.79 -5.12 7.17
CA GLU A 325 -14.54 -6.26 6.64
C GLU A 325 -14.28 -6.53 5.14
N HIS A 326 -13.70 -5.56 4.42
CA HIS A 326 -13.37 -5.67 3.00
C HIS A 326 -11.88 -5.82 2.74
N PHE A 327 -11.06 -5.73 3.78
CA PHE A 327 -9.62 -5.69 3.66
C PHE A 327 -9.06 -7.00 3.08
N GLN A 328 -9.59 -8.14 3.51
CA GLN A 328 -9.17 -9.44 2.98
C GLN A 328 -9.47 -9.55 1.48
N THR A 329 -10.67 -9.13 1.04
CA THR A 329 -11.03 -9.09 -0.39
C THR A 329 -10.16 -8.13 -1.19
N TYR A 330 -9.75 -7.00 -0.60
CA TYR A 330 -8.80 -6.10 -1.25
C TYR A 330 -7.42 -6.75 -1.43
N LEU A 331 -6.90 -7.41 -0.38
CA LEU A 331 -5.64 -8.13 -0.46
C LEU A 331 -5.71 -9.28 -1.46
N ASP A 332 -6.80 -10.04 -1.51
CA ASP A 332 -7.03 -11.06 -2.55
C ASP A 332 -6.89 -10.43 -3.95
N ASN A 333 -7.58 -9.31 -4.20
CA ASN A 333 -7.51 -8.63 -5.49
C ASN A 333 -6.10 -8.12 -5.81
N LEU A 334 -5.38 -7.60 -4.81
CA LEU A 334 -4.02 -7.10 -4.97
C LEU A 334 -3.04 -8.24 -5.26
N GLN A 335 -3.11 -9.34 -4.52
CA GLN A 335 -2.31 -10.55 -4.73
C GLN A 335 -2.54 -11.11 -6.14
N ILE A 336 -3.81 -11.25 -6.57
CA ILE A 336 -4.14 -11.70 -7.93
C ILE A 336 -3.58 -10.75 -8.99
N ALA A 337 -3.65 -9.43 -8.76
CA ALA A 337 -3.13 -8.46 -9.73
C ALA A 337 -1.60 -8.53 -9.85
N VAL A 338 -0.90 -8.75 -8.72
CA VAL A 338 0.55 -8.95 -8.65
C VAL A 338 0.95 -10.27 -9.31
N GLU A 339 0.29 -11.38 -8.97
CA GLU A 339 0.52 -12.71 -9.55
C GLU A 339 0.33 -12.71 -11.06
N ARG A 340 -0.73 -12.07 -11.57
CA ARG A 340 -0.95 -11.97 -13.02
C ARG A 340 0.16 -11.20 -13.74
N LEU A 341 0.76 -10.19 -13.10
CA LEU A 341 1.94 -9.53 -13.69
C LEU A 341 3.14 -10.46 -13.70
N ILE A 342 3.35 -11.22 -12.63
CA ILE A 342 4.44 -12.21 -12.54
C ILE A 342 4.29 -13.29 -13.63
N ASP A 343 3.07 -13.81 -13.85
CA ASP A 343 2.86 -14.91 -14.78
C ASP A 343 2.83 -14.46 -16.26
N PHE A 344 2.20 -13.32 -16.56
CA PHE A 344 1.92 -12.94 -17.95
C PHE A 344 2.69 -11.69 -18.43
N GLY A 345 3.43 -11.06 -17.52
CA GLY A 345 4.16 -9.83 -17.80
C GLY A 345 3.28 -8.71 -18.37
N ILE A 346 3.87 -7.94 -19.30
CA ILE A 346 3.18 -6.87 -20.03
C ILE A 346 2.23 -7.37 -21.13
N THR A 347 2.27 -8.65 -21.51
CA THR A 347 1.56 -9.16 -22.70
C THR A 347 0.05 -9.37 -22.49
N ASP A 348 -0.38 -9.66 -21.26
CA ASP A 348 -1.80 -9.81 -20.86
C ASP A 348 -2.25 -8.74 -19.84
N THR A 349 -1.51 -7.64 -19.75
CA THR A 349 -1.84 -6.53 -18.83
C THR A 349 -2.07 -5.23 -19.58
N GLU A 350 -2.80 -4.31 -18.97
CA GLU A 350 -3.12 -3.03 -19.59
C GLU A 350 -1.87 -2.13 -19.55
N ILE A 351 -1.69 -1.32 -20.59
CA ILE A 351 -0.69 -0.24 -20.56
C ILE A 351 -1.36 0.98 -19.91
N ALA A 352 -0.76 1.51 -18.85
CA ALA A 352 -1.18 2.80 -18.30
C ALA A 352 -0.34 3.95 -18.88
N ASP A 353 -0.96 5.12 -19.00
CA ASP A 353 -0.26 6.37 -19.30
C ASP A 353 0.73 6.62 -18.15
N GLY A 354 2.01 6.43 -18.42
CA GLY A 354 3.06 6.66 -17.43
C GLY A 354 3.31 8.14 -17.19
N TYR A 355 3.82 8.47 -15.99
CA TYR A 355 4.28 9.82 -15.71
C TYR A 355 5.67 10.03 -16.34
N PRO A 356 5.92 11.14 -17.07
CA PRO A 356 7.24 11.42 -17.65
C PRO A 356 8.34 11.36 -16.57
N PRO A 357 9.50 10.72 -16.84
CA PRO A 357 10.02 10.31 -18.15
C PRO A 357 9.62 8.89 -18.61
N PHE A 358 8.86 8.12 -17.82
CA PHE A 358 8.58 6.72 -18.12
C PHE A 358 7.29 6.59 -18.94
N ALA A 359 7.43 6.53 -20.26
CA ALA A 359 6.33 6.10 -21.13
C ALA A 359 6.18 4.58 -21.02
N TYR A 360 4.93 4.09 -20.95
CA TYR A 360 4.56 2.65 -20.94
C TYR A 360 4.93 1.90 -19.64
N VAL A 361 4.00 1.87 -18.68
CA VAL A 361 4.09 1.04 -17.48
C VAL A 361 3.03 -0.06 -17.53
N ALA A 362 3.39 -1.26 -17.05
CA ALA A 362 2.50 -2.38 -16.91
C ALA A 362 1.45 -2.07 -15.84
N ARG A 363 0.19 -2.38 -16.12
CA ARG A 363 -0.90 -2.23 -15.17
C ARG A 363 -1.76 -3.47 -15.15
N CYS A 364 -1.93 -4.05 -13.98
CA CYS A 364 -2.89 -5.13 -13.77
C CYS A 364 -3.94 -4.71 -12.76
N GLN A 365 -5.19 -5.07 -13.01
CA GLN A 365 -6.32 -4.79 -12.12
C GLN A 365 -7.15 -6.04 -11.91
N THR A 366 -7.53 -6.25 -10.65
CA THR A 366 -8.55 -7.23 -10.26
C THR A 366 -9.75 -6.51 -9.66
N GLY A 367 -10.95 -6.89 -10.07
CA GLY A 367 -12.17 -6.15 -9.78
C GLY A 367 -12.37 -4.94 -10.69
N ASN A 368 -13.29 -4.05 -10.32
CA ASN A 368 -13.65 -2.88 -11.11
C ASN A 368 -13.95 -1.70 -10.18
N GLN A 369 -13.22 -0.61 -10.31
CA GLN A 369 -13.32 0.57 -9.44
C GLN A 369 -14.72 1.21 -9.31
N PHE A 370 -15.66 0.87 -10.20
CA PHE A 370 -17.01 1.43 -10.21
C PHE A 370 -18.08 0.45 -9.72
N THR A 371 -17.87 -0.86 -9.87
CA THR A 371 -18.83 -1.89 -9.44
C THR A 371 -18.35 -2.67 -8.22
N ASN A 372 -17.04 -2.72 -7.99
CA ASN A 372 -16.38 -3.31 -6.84
C ASN A 372 -15.54 -2.22 -6.13
N PRO A 373 -16.01 -1.65 -5.01
CA PRO A 373 -15.26 -0.63 -4.27
C PRO A 373 -13.94 -1.15 -3.67
N TYR A 374 -13.68 -2.47 -3.73
CA TYR A 374 -12.48 -3.13 -3.22
C TYR A 374 -11.60 -3.70 -4.33
N TYR A 375 -11.73 -3.18 -5.55
CA TYR A 375 -10.78 -3.45 -6.62
C TYR A 375 -9.34 -3.15 -6.17
N ALA A 376 -8.36 -3.79 -6.77
CA ALA A 376 -6.96 -3.44 -6.63
C ALA A 376 -6.35 -3.32 -8.02
N ALA A 377 -5.47 -2.34 -8.21
CA ALA A 377 -4.72 -2.15 -9.43
C ALA A 377 -3.28 -1.77 -9.11
N ILE A 378 -2.33 -2.52 -9.64
CA ILE A 378 -0.90 -2.25 -9.47
C ILE A 378 -0.32 -1.74 -10.79
N VAL A 379 0.55 -0.75 -10.69
CA VAL A 379 1.28 -0.16 -11.81
C VAL A 379 2.78 -0.34 -11.58
N THR A 380 3.52 -0.91 -12.53
CA THR A 380 4.98 -1.12 -12.43
C THR A 380 5.68 -1.00 -13.79
N SER A 381 6.99 -0.76 -13.81
CA SER A 381 7.82 -0.92 -15.01
C SER A 381 8.35 -2.34 -15.15
N GLU A 382 8.61 -2.77 -16.40
CA GLU A 382 9.16 -4.10 -16.73
C GLU A 382 10.45 -4.41 -15.98
N ASP A 383 11.39 -3.46 -15.95
CA ASP A 383 12.69 -3.62 -15.28
C ASP A 383 12.61 -3.95 -13.78
N LEU A 384 11.48 -3.69 -13.12
CA LEU A 384 11.33 -4.02 -11.70
C LEU A 384 10.12 -4.93 -11.42
N MET A 385 9.66 -5.64 -12.45
CA MET A 385 8.62 -6.66 -12.28
C MET A 385 9.17 -7.90 -11.57
N PHE A 386 10.42 -8.27 -11.85
CA PHE A 386 11.04 -9.50 -11.35
C PHE A 386 12.40 -9.25 -10.69
N GLU A 387 12.87 -10.24 -9.93
CA GLU A 387 14.28 -10.31 -9.54
C GLU A 387 15.17 -10.24 -10.78
N PRO A 388 16.38 -9.62 -10.68
CA PRO A 388 17.25 -9.40 -11.83
C PRO A 388 17.52 -10.65 -12.69
N GLU A 389 17.62 -11.83 -12.06
CA GLU A 389 17.82 -13.12 -12.73
C GLU A 389 16.63 -13.60 -13.58
N TYR A 390 15.43 -13.08 -13.35
CA TYR A 390 14.19 -13.43 -14.05
C TYR A 390 13.74 -12.34 -15.04
N LEU A 391 14.49 -11.25 -15.16
CA LEU A 391 14.22 -10.19 -16.16
C LEU A 391 14.66 -10.61 -17.58
N ASN A 392 14.22 -9.83 -18.58
CA ASN A 392 14.63 -9.96 -19.99
C ASN A 392 14.21 -11.28 -20.67
N GLY A 393 12.96 -11.71 -20.48
CA GLY A 393 12.45 -12.95 -21.09
C GLY A 393 12.94 -14.21 -20.38
N ASN A 394 13.11 -14.14 -19.05
CA ASN A 394 13.51 -15.26 -18.20
C ASN A 394 12.47 -15.52 -17.09
N GLU A 395 11.26 -14.95 -17.20
CA GLU A 395 10.18 -15.12 -16.24
C GLU A 395 9.82 -16.59 -16.01
N GLU A 396 9.96 -17.44 -17.03
CA GLU A 396 9.72 -18.88 -16.98
C GLU A 396 10.69 -19.64 -16.07
N LYS A 397 11.77 -18.99 -15.61
CA LYS A 397 12.76 -19.51 -14.67
C LYS A 397 12.41 -19.26 -13.20
N ASN A 398 11.31 -18.57 -12.92
CA ASN A 398 10.86 -18.36 -11.56
C ASN A 398 10.52 -19.71 -10.88
N ALA A 399 11.38 -20.13 -9.96
CA ALA A 399 11.24 -21.35 -9.17
C ALA A 399 11.02 -21.07 -7.68
N GLU A 400 10.42 -19.92 -7.35
CA GLU A 400 10.22 -19.52 -5.96
C GLU A 400 8.92 -20.07 -5.35
N LEU A 401 8.92 -20.19 -4.03
CA LEU A 401 7.72 -20.35 -3.21
C LEU A 401 7.44 -18.97 -2.60
N CYS A 402 6.23 -18.45 -2.74
CA CYS A 402 5.87 -17.14 -2.20
C CYS A 402 5.16 -17.25 -0.84
N TYR A 403 4.53 -18.39 -0.53
CA TYR A 403 3.86 -18.60 0.74
C TYR A 403 3.88 -20.06 1.20
N LEU A 404 3.91 -20.25 2.52
CA LEU A 404 3.74 -21.53 3.18
C LEU A 404 2.91 -21.32 4.46
N LYS A 405 1.76 -22.00 4.54
CA LYS A 405 1.05 -22.20 5.81
C LYS A 405 1.37 -23.57 6.36
N VAL A 406 1.67 -23.63 7.66
CA VAL A 406 1.71 -24.87 8.42
C VAL A 406 0.70 -24.78 9.54
N SER A 407 -0.29 -25.67 9.57
CA SER A 407 -1.37 -25.63 10.56
C SER A 407 -1.77 -27.01 11.04
N ILE A 408 -2.40 -27.08 12.21
CA ILE A 408 -3.04 -28.30 12.69
C ILE A 408 -4.42 -28.43 12.01
N PRO A 409 -4.87 -29.62 11.58
CA PRO A 409 -6.18 -29.79 10.96
C PRO A 409 -7.32 -29.20 11.81
N GLY A 410 -8.10 -28.31 11.20
CA GLY A 410 -9.21 -27.62 11.86
C GLY A 410 -8.84 -26.30 12.55
N GLU A 411 -7.54 -25.96 12.59
CA GLU A 411 -7.06 -24.67 13.09
C GLU A 411 -6.72 -23.74 11.90
N ASP A 412 -7.05 -22.44 12.05
CA ASP A 412 -6.71 -21.44 11.02
C ASP A 412 -5.32 -20.83 11.23
N GLU A 413 -4.68 -21.07 12.38
CA GLU A 413 -3.39 -20.51 12.73
C GLU A 413 -2.27 -21.00 11.81
N ASN A 414 -1.43 -20.09 11.32
CA ASN A 414 -0.18 -20.44 10.67
C ASN A 414 0.94 -20.52 11.73
N LEU A 415 1.37 -21.73 12.06
CA LEU A 415 2.42 -21.98 13.05
C LEU A 415 3.76 -21.33 12.70
N LEU A 416 4.03 -21.10 11.41
CA LEU A 416 5.23 -20.36 11.01
C LEU A 416 5.19 -18.89 11.42
N ILE A 417 4.01 -18.30 11.58
CA ILE A 417 3.85 -16.91 11.98
C ILE A 417 3.84 -16.77 13.50
N THR A 418 3.21 -17.71 14.20
CA THR A 418 2.97 -17.60 15.65
C THR A 418 4.11 -18.12 16.50
N GLN A 419 4.98 -18.98 15.96
CA GLN A 419 6.17 -19.47 16.65
C GLN A 419 7.39 -18.61 16.29
N GLN A 420 7.98 -17.95 17.29
CA GLN A 420 9.13 -17.04 17.09
C GLN A 420 10.37 -17.73 16.51
N GLU A 421 10.55 -19.03 16.79
CA GLU A 421 11.70 -19.81 16.32
C GLU A 421 11.43 -20.50 14.97
N SER A 422 10.39 -20.11 14.25
CA SER A 422 10.02 -20.78 12.99
C SER A 422 10.99 -20.56 11.85
N GLY A 423 11.84 -19.53 11.94
CA GLY A 423 12.71 -19.08 10.87
C GLY A 423 12.03 -18.21 9.81
N LEU A 424 10.70 -18.01 9.89
CA LEU A 424 9.98 -17.14 8.96
C LEU A 424 10.22 -15.66 9.32
N GLY A 425 10.71 -14.91 8.33
CA GLY A 425 10.94 -13.47 8.45
C GLY A 425 9.85 -12.62 7.79
N ILE A 426 10.26 -11.48 7.23
CA ILE A 426 9.40 -10.59 6.44
C ILE A 426 9.09 -11.20 5.05
N SER A 427 10.01 -12.03 4.53
CA SER A 427 9.92 -12.73 3.24
C SER A 427 10.26 -14.21 3.42
N MET A 428 9.72 -15.06 2.54
CA MET A 428 10.09 -16.47 2.40
C MET A 428 11.49 -16.66 1.81
N ASN A 429 11.97 -15.68 1.04
CA ASN A 429 13.08 -15.86 0.11
C ASN A 429 14.30 -15.00 0.44
N PHE A 430 14.11 -13.98 1.29
CA PHE A 430 15.13 -12.98 1.60
C PHE A 430 15.16 -12.63 3.09
N ILE A 431 16.37 -12.44 3.61
CA ILE A 431 16.61 -11.78 4.90
C ILE A 431 16.81 -10.30 4.62
N TYR A 432 16.01 -9.46 5.25
CA TYR A 432 16.12 -8.01 5.16
C TYR A 432 17.06 -7.46 6.24
N HIS A 433 17.93 -6.52 5.85
CA HIS A 433 18.98 -5.97 6.71
C HIS A 433 18.66 -4.54 7.14
N ASP A 434 19.02 -4.20 8.38
CA ASP A 434 18.93 -2.85 8.94
C ASP A 434 20.09 -1.97 8.46
N VAL A 435 20.10 -1.63 7.17
CA VAL A 435 21.13 -0.78 6.54
C VAL A 435 20.49 0.34 5.72
N SER A 436 21.25 1.41 5.45
CA SER A 436 20.82 2.57 4.66
C SER A 436 21.74 2.79 3.44
N PRO A 437 21.76 1.87 2.47
CA PRO A 437 22.58 1.98 1.26
C PRO A 437 22.05 3.09 0.33
N SER A 438 22.88 3.51 -0.64
CA SER A 438 22.40 4.38 -1.72
C SER A 438 21.41 3.65 -2.63
N PRO A 439 20.53 4.37 -3.34
CA PRO A 439 19.52 3.81 -4.24
C PRO A 439 20.04 2.75 -5.23
N ASP A 440 21.24 2.93 -5.78
CA ASP A 440 21.81 2.02 -6.76
C ASP A 440 22.28 0.68 -6.15
N GLU A 441 22.50 0.63 -4.83
CA GLU A 441 23.02 -0.55 -4.11
C GLU A 441 21.95 -1.24 -3.25
N ILE A 442 20.79 -0.62 -3.06
CA ILE A 442 19.78 -1.03 -2.09
C ILE A 442 19.21 -2.43 -2.35
N LEU A 443 18.98 -2.79 -3.62
CA LEU A 443 18.46 -4.10 -4.01
C LEU A 443 19.36 -5.24 -3.50
N TYR A 444 20.68 -5.01 -3.51
CA TYR A 444 21.70 -5.99 -3.19
C TYR A 444 22.22 -5.91 -1.76
N SER A 445 22.15 -4.73 -1.14
CA SER A 445 22.71 -4.48 0.20
C SER A 445 21.65 -4.53 1.30
N ALA A 446 20.40 -4.16 1.00
CA ALA A 446 19.34 -4.06 1.99
C ALA A 446 18.65 -5.41 2.28
N ARG A 447 18.97 -6.45 1.52
CA ARG A 447 18.54 -7.83 1.76
C ARG A 447 19.54 -8.83 1.19
N SER A 448 19.48 -10.07 1.64
CA SER A 448 20.22 -11.20 1.05
C SER A 448 19.29 -12.37 0.80
N ARG A 449 19.53 -13.07 -0.32
CA ARG A 449 18.79 -14.28 -0.68
C ARG A 449 19.07 -15.38 0.35
N ILE A 450 18.02 -16.11 0.73
CA ILE A 450 18.13 -17.29 1.57
C ILE A 450 18.44 -18.48 0.64
N GLU A 451 19.69 -18.90 0.61
CA GLU A 451 20.16 -19.99 -0.26
C GLU A 451 19.53 -21.33 0.09
N GLU A 452 19.40 -21.64 1.39
CA GLU A 452 18.74 -22.84 1.91
C GLU A 452 17.62 -22.45 2.88
N PRO A 453 16.40 -22.13 2.39
CA PRO A 453 15.27 -21.82 3.26
C PRO A 453 14.93 -23.01 4.16
N HIS A 454 15.00 -22.80 5.47
CA HIS A 454 14.69 -23.81 6.47
C HIS A 454 13.78 -23.22 7.53
N TYR A 455 12.62 -23.87 7.69
CA TYR A 455 11.61 -23.50 8.66
C TYR A 455 11.44 -24.59 9.72
N ARG A 456 10.98 -24.19 10.90
CA ARG A 456 10.76 -25.08 12.03
C ARG A 456 9.37 -24.84 12.61
N VAL A 457 8.68 -25.89 13.02
CA VAL A 457 7.47 -25.77 13.86
C VAL A 457 7.51 -26.83 14.95
N ALA A 458 7.03 -26.49 16.13
CA ALA A 458 6.79 -27.43 17.22
C ALA A 458 5.29 -27.68 17.37
N VAL A 459 4.91 -28.93 17.56
CA VAL A 459 3.53 -29.37 17.83
C VAL A 459 3.53 -30.38 18.97
N SER A 460 2.35 -30.69 19.52
CA SER A 460 2.25 -31.69 20.59
C SER A 460 2.67 -33.08 20.11
N GLU A 461 3.22 -33.91 20.99
CA GLU A 461 3.45 -35.33 20.70
C GLU A 461 2.19 -36.08 20.26
N GLU A 462 1.01 -35.64 20.71
CA GLU A 462 -0.27 -36.26 20.30
C GLU A 462 -0.74 -35.82 18.90
N THR A 463 -0.09 -34.84 18.27
CA THR A 463 -0.47 -34.38 16.94
C THR A 463 -0.15 -35.46 15.90
N GLU A 464 -1.17 -36.12 15.37
CA GLU A 464 -1.02 -37.18 14.36
C GLU A 464 -0.83 -36.62 12.94
N LYS A 465 -1.32 -35.40 12.68
CA LYS A 465 -1.32 -34.79 11.35
C LYS A 465 -1.08 -33.28 11.40
N ILE A 466 -0.48 -32.77 10.34
CA ILE A 466 -0.44 -31.34 10.02
C ILE A 466 -0.90 -31.09 8.59
N GLN A 467 -1.27 -29.85 8.30
CA GLN A 467 -1.65 -29.36 6.98
C GLN A 467 -0.59 -28.38 6.48
N LEU A 468 -0.17 -28.58 5.23
CA LEU A 468 0.68 -27.66 4.48
C LEU A 468 -0.14 -27.00 3.36
N LEU A 469 -0.12 -25.67 3.29
CA LEU A 469 -0.60 -24.92 2.12
C LEU A 469 0.57 -24.14 1.52
N PRO A 470 1.30 -24.74 0.57
CA PRO A 470 2.33 -24.07 -0.22
C PRO A 470 1.73 -23.32 -1.42
N ILE A 471 2.22 -22.12 -1.70
CA ILE A 471 1.90 -21.36 -2.91
C ILE A 471 3.20 -20.99 -3.63
N THR A 472 3.32 -21.43 -4.87
CA THR A 472 4.42 -21.13 -5.80
C THR A 472 4.37 -19.67 -6.24
N GLY A 473 5.55 -19.08 -6.47
CA GLY A 473 5.67 -17.69 -6.92
C GLY A 473 5.17 -17.46 -8.35
N SER A 474 5.02 -18.52 -9.16
CA SER A 474 4.33 -18.50 -10.45
C SER A 474 3.36 -19.69 -10.54
N HIS A 475 2.26 -19.52 -11.27
CA HIS A 475 1.29 -20.57 -11.56
C HIS A 475 1.82 -21.63 -12.54
N PHE A 476 2.89 -21.33 -13.27
CA PHE A 476 3.46 -22.24 -14.27
C PHE A 476 4.58 -23.15 -13.71
N SER A 477 5.09 -22.84 -12.51
CA SER A 477 6.07 -23.67 -11.82
C SER A 477 5.47 -25.00 -11.34
N PHE A 478 6.34 -25.99 -11.12
CA PHE A 478 5.97 -27.31 -10.63
C PHE A 478 6.34 -27.48 -9.16
N LEU A 479 5.36 -27.81 -8.32
CA LEU A 479 5.55 -28.08 -6.90
C LEU A 479 5.71 -29.58 -6.63
N TYR A 480 6.63 -29.91 -5.72
CA TYR A 480 6.84 -31.25 -5.19
C TYR A 480 6.94 -31.20 -3.66
N ILE A 481 6.36 -32.20 -2.98
CA ILE A 481 6.48 -32.40 -1.53
C ILE A 481 7.01 -33.82 -1.32
N ASP A 482 8.12 -33.96 -0.60
CA ASP A 482 8.85 -35.23 -0.39
C ASP A 482 9.11 -36.01 -1.70
N GLY A 483 9.38 -35.27 -2.79
CA GLY A 483 9.66 -35.82 -4.12
C GLY A 483 8.41 -36.20 -4.93
N GLU A 484 7.21 -36.15 -4.35
CA GLU A 484 5.95 -36.39 -5.05
C GLU A 484 5.37 -35.09 -5.61
N ARG A 485 4.77 -35.14 -6.80
CA ARG A 485 4.19 -33.96 -7.43
C ARG A 485 2.94 -33.52 -6.67
N ALA A 486 2.89 -32.25 -6.29
CA ALA A 486 1.81 -31.63 -5.53
C ALA A 486 1.17 -30.46 -6.29
N ALA A 487 -0.05 -30.10 -5.91
CA ALA A 487 -0.72 -28.91 -6.42
C ALA A 487 -0.37 -27.69 -5.53
N SER A 488 -0.01 -26.58 -6.16
CA SER A 488 0.16 -25.27 -5.50
C SER A 488 -1.20 -24.67 -5.14
N ASP A 489 -1.30 -23.95 -4.02
CA ASP A 489 -2.56 -23.41 -3.49
C ASP A 489 -3.61 -24.49 -3.14
N TYR A 490 -3.12 -25.64 -2.65
CA TYR A 490 -3.95 -26.71 -2.08
C TYR A 490 -3.39 -27.16 -0.73
N ILE A 491 -4.28 -27.61 0.15
CA ILE A 491 -3.92 -28.21 1.43
C ILE A 491 -3.42 -29.64 1.21
N HIS A 492 -2.24 -29.95 1.75
CA HIS A 492 -1.64 -31.28 1.79
C HIS A 492 -1.51 -31.76 3.22
N GLU A 493 -1.97 -32.98 3.51
CA GLU A 493 -1.86 -33.57 4.85
C GLU A 493 -0.54 -34.34 4.99
N ILE A 494 0.16 -34.09 6.09
CA ILE A 494 1.41 -34.74 6.45
C ILE A 494 1.19 -35.50 7.74
N GLU A 495 1.26 -36.82 7.67
CA GLU A 495 1.21 -37.72 8.82
C GLU A 495 2.48 -37.60 9.67
N LEU A 496 2.31 -37.63 10.98
CA LEU A 496 3.34 -37.63 12.01
C LEU A 496 3.31 -38.94 12.80
N ASN A 497 4.45 -39.32 13.40
CA ASN A 497 4.61 -40.63 14.04
C ASN A 497 5.21 -40.57 15.46
N GLY A 498 5.12 -39.41 16.11
CA GLY A 498 5.63 -39.18 17.46
C GLY A 498 7.14 -38.91 17.53
N LYS A 499 7.82 -38.74 16.39
CA LYS A 499 9.27 -38.44 16.34
C LYS A 499 9.60 -37.13 15.61
N GLY A 500 8.59 -36.33 15.28
CA GLY A 500 8.74 -35.24 14.33
C GLY A 500 8.95 -35.73 12.90
N ARG A 501 9.12 -34.80 11.96
CA ARG A 501 9.29 -35.08 10.53
C ARG A 501 9.98 -33.90 9.85
N ASP A 502 10.96 -34.18 9.00
CA ASP A 502 11.45 -33.22 8.02
C ASP A 502 10.69 -33.41 6.70
N VAL A 503 10.23 -32.30 6.13
CA VAL A 503 9.53 -32.26 4.84
C VAL A 503 10.36 -31.45 3.85
N GLU A 504 10.61 -32.03 2.67
CA GLU A 504 11.20 -31.32 1.54
C GLU A 504 10.08 -30.74 0.66
N ILE A 505 10.08 -29.43 0.46
CA ILE A 505 9.21 -28.74 -0.49
C ILE A 505 10.10 -28.22 -1.61
N LYS A 506 9.86 -28.67 -2.84
CA LYS A 506 10.68 -28.29 -4.00
C LYS A 506 9.82 -27.66 -5.06
N VAL A 507 10.28 -26.53 -5.59
CA VAL A 507 9.68 -25.84 -6.72
C VAL A 507 10.64 -25.93 -7.89
N ILE A 508 10.13 -26.31 -9.06
CA ILE A 508 10.87 -26.36 -10.33
C ILE A 508 10.25 -25.34 -11.27
N SER A 509 11.06 -24.55 -11.97
CA SER A 509 10.60 -23.54 -12.93
C SER A 509 9.78 -24.14 -14.09
N GLU A 510 9.05 -23.29 -14.82
CA GLU A 510 8.22 -23.71 -15.96
C GLU A 510 9.06 -24.39 -17.05
N ASP A 511 10.21 -23.78 -17.38
CA ASP A 511 11.15 -24.29 -18.36
C ASP A 511 12.00 -25.48 -17.84
N LYS A 512 11.88 -25.77 -16.54
CA LYS A 512 12.59 -26.83 -15.80
C LYS A 512 14.10 -26.65 -15.74
N THR A 513 14.61 -25.43 -15.94
CA THR A 513 16.05 -25.15 -15.84
C THR A 513 16.48 -24.78 -14.42
N GLU A 514 15.58 -24.18 -13.64
CA GLU A 514 15.83 -23.75 -12.27
C GLU A 514 15.00 -24.57 -11.27
N GLN A 515 15.53 -24.73 -10.06
CA GLN A 515 14.82 -25.36 -8.96
C GLN A 515 15.22 -24.73 -7.62
N ARG A 516 14.30 -24.72 -6.68
CA ARG A 516 14.55 -24.29 -5.30
C ARG A 516 13.94 -25.26 -4.31
N VAL A 517 14.67 -25.51 -3.22
CA VAL A 517 14.28 -26.45 -2.16
C VAL A 517 14.10 -25.68 -0.85
N TYR A 518 12.98 -25.91 -0.19
CA TYR A 518 12.61 -25.40 1.12
C TYR A 518 12.49 -26.60 2.07
N ARG A 519 13.08 -26.48 3.27
CA ARG A 519 13.00 -27.51 4.29
C ARG A 519 12.04 -27.07 5.40
N LEU A 520 11.22 -27.97 5.89
CA LEU A 520 10.37 -27.77 7.06
C LEU A 520 10.64 -28.87 8.07
N SER A 521 11.14 -28.52 9.25
CA SER A 521 11.31 -29.42 10.38
C SER A 521 10.12 -29.30 11.35
N ILE A 522 9.34 -30.36 11.45
CA ILE A 522 8.22 -30.48 12.37
C ILE A 522 8.69 -31.27 13.57
N ILE A 523 8.59 -30.68 14.75
CA ILE A 523 9.06 -31.29 15.98
C ILE A 523 7.86 -31.59 16.85
N GLN A 524 7.85 -32.80 17.40
CA GLN A 524 6.86 -33.26 18.36
C GLN A 524 7.52 -33.23 19.74
N GLU A 525 6.95 -32.45 20.65
CA GLU A 525 7.47 -32.27 22.02
C GLU A 525 6.35 -32.54 23.04
N GLU A 526 6.69 -33.17 24.18
CA GLU A 526 5.76 -33.28 25.32
C GLU A 526 5.38 -31.86 25.79
N ARG A 527 4.08 -31.56 25.90
CA ARG A 527 3.63 -30.27 26.46
C ARG A 527 4.23 -30.07 27.86
N GLY A 528 4.99 -29.00 28.04
CA GLY A 528 5.46 -28.51 29.34
C GLY A 528 4.37 -27.92 30.22
#